data_AF-A0AA96FMT7-F1
#
_entry.id   AF-A0AA96FMT7-F1
#
_cell.length_a   1.000
_cell.length_b   1.000
_cell.length_c   1.000
_cell.angle_alpha   90.00
_cell.angle_beta   90.00
_cell.angle_gamma   90.00
#
_symmetry.space_group_name_H-M   'P 1'
#
loop_
_entity.id
_entity.type
_entity.pdbx_description
1 polymer ?
#
loop_
_entity_poly.entity_id
_entity_poly.type
_entity_poly.pdbx_seq_one_letter_code
_entity_poly.pdbx_strand_id
1 'polypeptide(L)' 'MGKAPLPLPLPLRMPAATPLILREQGSGTRDTLREFLRETGELVPPAAELGSTTAIKPRSSATSR' A
#
# COMPACT_ATOMS: atom_id res chain seq x y z
N MET A 1 -22.00 -3.37 -19.11
CA MET A 1 -20.64 -3.88 -18.81
C MET A 1 -20.57 -4.10 -17.31
N GLY A 2 -20.57 -5.36 -16.83
CA GLY A 2 -20.57 -5.64 -15.39
C GLY A 2 -19.23 -5.25 -14.75
N LYS A 3 -19.26 -4.63 -13.57
CA LYS A 3 -18.03 -4.32 -12.80
C LYS A 3 -17.32 -5.63 -12.46
N ALA A 4 -16.00 -5.68 -12.63
CA ALA A 4 -15.20 -6.81 -12.17
C ALA A 4 -15.43 -7.05 -10.66
N PRO A 5 -15.45 -8.31 -10.21
CA PRO A 5 -15.60 -8.61 -8.79
C PRO A 5 -14.44 -7.98 -8.01
N LEU A 6 -14.74 -7.44 -6.83
CA LEU A 6 -13.70 -6.92 -5.95
C LEU A 6 -12.77 -8.06 -5.53
N PRO A 7 -11.46 -7.80 -5.41
CA PRO A 7 -10.53 -8.80 -4.89
C PRO A 7 -10.89 -9.18 -3.46
N LEU A 8 -10.56 -10.41 -3.08
CA LEU A 8 -10.72 -10.88 -1.71
C LEU A 8 -9.83 -10.04 -0.75
N PRO A 9 -10.29 -9.79 0.48
CA PRO A 9 -9.46 -9.13 1.50
C PRO A 9 -8.14 -9.87 1.72
N LEU A 10 -7.06 -9.12 1.86
CA LEU A 10 -5.73 -9.67 2.12
C LEU A 10 -5.52 -9.87 3.62
N PRO A 11 -4.86 -10.96 4.05
CA PRO A 11 -4.49 -11.12 5.44
C PRO A 11 -3.39 -10.12 5.82
N LEU A 12 -3.47 -9.55 7.04
CA LEU A 12 -2.58 -8.47 7.51
C LEU A 12 -1.08 -8.80 7.50
N ARG A 13 -0.73 -10.07 7.69
CA ARG A 13 0.66 -10.55 7.59
C ARG A 13 1.29 -10.29 6.21
N MET A 14 0.47 -10.25 5.16
CA MET A 14 0.96 -10.12 3.80
C MET A 14 1.48 -8.70 3.52
N PRO A 15 0.74 -7.61 3.83
CA PRO A 15 1.30 -6.26 3.82
C PRO A 15 2.58 -6.10 4.65
N ALA A 16 2.67 -6.72 5.82
CA ALA A 16 3.86 -6.61 6.67
C ALA A 16 5.12 -7.22 6.03
N ALA A 17 4.97 -8.35 5.35
CA ALA A 17 6.07 -9.08 4.70
C ALA A 17 6.35 -8.65 3.24
N THR A 18 5.58 -7.72 2.68
CA THR A 18 5.69 -7.31 1.28
C THR A 18 6.36 -5.93 1.16
N PRO A 19 7.38 -5.75 0.31
CA PRO A 19 7.93 -4.42 0.03
C PRO A 19 6.90 -3.51 -0.65
N LEU A 20 6.24 -2.65 0.13
CA LEU A 20 5.20 -1.74 -0.35
C LEU A 20 5.81 -0.46 -0.92
N ILE A 21 5.06 0.22 -1.80
CA ILE A 21 5.28 1.63 -2.09
C ILE A 21 4.64 2.42 -0.95
N LEU A 22 5.47 3.11 -0.17
CA LEU A 22 5.02 3.87 0.99
C LEU A 22 5.17 5.37 0.75
N ARG A 23 4.46 6.16 1.56
CA ARG A 23 4.81 7.56 1.73
C ARG A 23 6.15 7.69 2.49
N GLU A 24 6.80 8.83 2.34
CA GLU A 24 8.00 9.16 3.13
C GLU A 24 7.77 9.04 4.65
N GLN A 25 8.85 8.88 5.39
CA GLN A 25 8.83 8.85 6.85
C GLN A 25 8.23 10.15 7.43
N GLY A 26 7.42 10.02 8.48
CA GLY A 26 6.70 11.16 9.09
C GLY A 26 5.42 11.54 8.37
N SER A 27 5.03 10.80 7.31
CA SER A 27 3.67 10.90 6.78
C SER A 27 2.69 10.17 7.71
N GLY A 28 1.61 10.86 8.08
CA GLY A 28 0.60 10.29 8.99
C GLY A 28 0.05 8.94 8.52
N THR A 29 -0.14 8.74 7.21
CA THR A 29 -0.59 7.44 6.67
C THR A 29 0.42 6.31 6.88
N ARG A 30 1.72 6.56 6.70
CA ARG A 30 2.76 5.55 6.96
C ARG A 30 2.85 5.24 8.44
N ASP A 31 2.79 6.27 9.29
CA ASP A 31 2.85 6.09 10.73
C ASP A 31 1.66 5.28 11.25
N THR A 32 0.44 5.57 10.77
CA THR A 32 -0.75 4.78 11.05
C THR A 32 -0.63 3.34 10.56
N LEU A 33 -0.12 3.10 9.35
CA LEU A 33 0.09 1.75 8.83
C LEU A 33 1.07 0.95 9.71
N ARG A 34 2.17 1.59 10.11
CA ARG A 34 3.17 0.98 11.00
C ARG A 34 2.57 0.60 12.34
N GLU A 35 1.77 1.48 12.93
CA GLU A 35 1.10 1.22 14.20
C GLU A 35 0.09 0.06 14.07
N PHE A 36 -0.72 0.07 13.01
CA PHE A 36 -1.72 -0.96 12.75
C PHE A 36 -1.13 -2.35 12.55
N LEU A 37 0.05 -2.44 11.91
CA LEU A 37 0.70 -3.71 11.63
C LEU A 37 1.69 -4.17 12.72
N ARG A 38 1.94 -3.35 13.76
CA ARG A 38 2.93 -3.63 14.80
C ARG A 38 2.75 -5.01 15.46
N GLU A 39 1.51 -5.45 15.65
CA GLU A 39 1.19 -6.76 16.26
C GLU A 39 1.41 -7.94 15.30
N THR A 40 1.45 -7.67 13.99
CA THR A 40 1.70 -8.68 12.95
C THR A 40 3.17 -8.80 12.54
N GLY A 41 3.99 -7.80 12.85
CA GLY A 41 5.43 -7.77 12.55
C GLY A 41 5.93 -6.38 12.18
N GLU A 42 7.24 -6.24 12.01
CA GLU A 42 7.82 -5.03 11.45
C GLU A 42 7.59 -4.97 9.94
N LEU A 43 7.30 -3.76 9.43
CA LEU A 43 7.26 -3.52 7.99
C LEU A 43 8.64 -3.80 7.40
N VAL A 44 8.70 -4.64 6.37
CA VAL A 44 9.90 -4.80 5.55
C VAL A 44 10.27 -3.48 4.86
N PRO A 45 11.53 -3.28 4.45
CA PRO A 45 11.95 -2.10 3.72
C PRO A 45 11.05 -1.82 2.49
N PRO A 46 10.64 -0.57 2.26
CA PRO A 46 9.76 -0.23 1.16
C PRO A 46 10.44 -0.41 -0.19
N ALA A 47 9.67 -0.79 -1.21
CA ALA A 47 10.14 -0.84 -2.58
C ALA A 47 10.42 0.58 -3.15
N ALA A 48 9.66 1.57 -2.68
CA ALA A 48 9.86 2.98 -2.97
C ALA A 48 9.20 3.86 -1.90
N GLU A 49 9.75 5.06 -1.69
CA GLU A 49 9.15 6.09 -0.85
C GLU A 49 8.78 7.31 -1.68
N LEU A 50 7.56 7.82 -1.48
CA LEU A 50 7.03 8.95 -2.25
C LEU A 50 6.58 10.09 -1.34
N GLY A 51 6.89 11.33 -1.75
CA GLY A 51 6.55 12.54 -1.01
C GLY A 51 5.13 13.09 -1.24
N SER A 52 4.30 12.38 -2.03
CA SER A 52 2.89 12.75 -2.21
C SER A 52 2.01 11.52 -2.44
N THR A 53 0.74 11.56 -2.03
CA THR A 53 -0.23 10.50 -2.31
C THR A 53 -0.65 10.49 -3.78
N THR A 54 -0.54 11.63 -4.46
CA THR A 54 -0.73 11.77 -5.92
C THR A 54 0.25 10.89 -6.69
N ALA A 55 1.47 10.70 -6.18
CA ALA A 55 2.47 9.83 -6.80
C ALA A 55 2.19 8.32 -6.55
N ILE A 56 1.48 7.98 -5.48
CA ILE A 56 1.14 6.57 -5.14
C ILE A 56 -0.03 6.06 -5.96
N LYS A 57 -1.08 6.88 -6.15
CA LYS A 57 -2.24 6.46 -6.93
C LYS A 57 -1.81 6.35 -8.40
N PRO A 58 -1.87 5.16 -9.03
CA PRO A 58 -1.71 5.11 -10.47
C PRO A 58 -2.75 6.04 -11.07
N ARG A 59 -2.33 6.96 -11.94
CA ARG A 59 -3.31 7.60 -12.83
C ARG A 59 -4.00 6.45 -13.55
N SER A 60 -5.33 6.44 -13.56
CA SER A 60 -6.09 5.48 -14.34
C SER A 60 -5.84 5.73 -15.83
N SER A 61 -4.70 5.27 -16.34
CA SER A 61 -4.57 4.98 -17.76
C SER A 61 -5.32 3.67 -17.95
N ALA A 62 -6.49 3.73 -18.56
CA ALA A 62 -7.15 2.54 -19.07
C ALA A 62 -6.27 1.95 -20.17
N THR A 63 -5.22 1.22 -19.78
CA THR A 63 -4.48 0.38 -20.70
C THR A 63 -5.22 -0.93 -20.74
N SER A 64 -6.26 -0.96 -21.56
CA SER A 64 -6.85 -2.22 -22.02
C SER A 64 -5.75 -2.96 -22.80
N ARG A 65 -5.38 -4.14 -22.33
CA ARG A 65 -4.79 -5.18 -23.17
C ARG A 65 -5.76 -6.34 -23.24
#